data_AF-A0A2N4Y1C7-F1
#
_entry.id   AF-A0A2N4Y1C7-F1
#
_cell.length_a   1.000
_cell.length_b   1.000
_cell.length_c   1.000
_cell.angle_alpha   90.00
_cell.angle_beta   90.00
_cell.angle_gamma   90.00
#
_symmetry.space_group_name_H-M   'P 1'
#
loop_
_entity.id
_entity.type
_entity.pdbx_description
1 polymer ?
#
loop_
_entity_poly.entity_id
_entity_poly.type
_entity_poly.pdbx_seq_one_letter_code
_entity_poly.pdbx_strand_id
1 'polypeptide(L)'
;MTKIAELNEIDEIADGDLIYVRDVSDPAKPDKKAPSSKVRPAGARITNHFRFAGNVAIAALAAGVEVDATVTVTGAVIRHASFDIQPPASIAVLSTRVSANDTLSIRFRNLHASSAYAGGNVAYVALVSRSV
;
A
#
# COMPACT_ATOMS: atom_id res chain seq x y z
N MET A 1 12.48 -47.39 2.70
CA MET A 1 11.76 -46.14 3.01
C MET A 1 12.56 -44.98 2.44
N THR A 2 12.02 -44.26 1.47
CA THR A 2 12.65 -43.03 0.96
C THR A 2 12.49 -41.96 2.04
N LYS A 3 13.60 -41.58 2.69
CA LYS A 3 13.60 -40.52 3.71
C LYS A 3 13.18 -39.21 3.02
N ILE A 4 12.12 -38.57 3.50
CA ILE A 4 11.81 -37.19 3.15
C ILE A 4 12.90 -36.34 3.80
N ALA A 5 13.55 -35.45 3.04
CA ALA A 5 14.56 -34.56 3.58
C ALA A 5 13.93 -33.71 4.69
N GLU A 6 14.63 -33.54 5.82
CA GLU A 6 14.24 -32.58 6.84
C GLU A 6 14.35 -31.18 6.22
N LEU A 7 13.21 -30.60 5.89
CA LEU A 7 13.10 -29.22 5.46
C LEU A 7 12.74 -28.40 6.69
N ASN A 8 13.39 -27.25 6.86
CA ASN A 8 12.99 -26.28 7.88
C ASN A 8 11.55 -25.80 7.58
N GLU A 9 10.79 -25.52 8.64
CA GLU A 9 9.48 -24.90 8.51
C GLU A 9 9.61 -23.56 7.78
N ILE A 10 8.66 -23.28 6.89
CA ILE A 10 8.58 -21.98 6.22
C ILE A 10 7.73 -21.09 7.13
N ASP A 11 8.36 -20.08 7.72
CA ASP A 11 7.69 -19.21 8.70
C ASP A 11 6.63 -18.31 8.05
N GLU A 12 6.80 -17.93 6.77
CA GLU A 12 5.86 -17.07 6.03
C GLU A 12 5.84 -17.37 4.52
N ILE A 13 4.68 -17.24 3.86
CA ILE A 13 4.51 -17.36 2.40
C ILE A 13 3.94 -16.04 1.87
N ALA A 14 4.68 -15.36 0.99
CA ALA A 14 4.26 -14.09 0.43
C ALA A 14 3.18 -14.24 -0.67
N ASP A 15 2.52 -13.12 -0.97
CA ASP A 15 1.67 -13.00 -2.15
C ASP A 15 2.54 -13.11 -3.41
N GLY A 16 2.27 -14.10 -4.26
CA GLY A 16 3.04 -14.36 -5.49
C GLY A 16 4.04 -15.51 -5.38
N ASP A 17 4.31 -16.01 -4.16
CA ASP A 17 5.12 -17.20 -3.99
C ASP A 17 4.47 -18.44 -4.61
N LEU A 18 5.32 -19.26 -5.22
CA LEU A 18 4.95 -20.53 -5.80
C LEU A 18 5.35 -21.65 -4.85
N ILE A 19 4.36 -22.44 -4.46
CA ILE A 19 4.57 -23.64 -3.64
C ILE A 19 4.82 -24.78 -4.61
N TYR A 20 5.99 -25.40 -4.49
CA TYR A 20 6.31 -26.61 -5.23
C TYR A 20 5.57 -27.78 -4.59
N VAL A 21 4.77 -28.46 -5.40
CA VAL A 21 3.98 -29.62 -4.96
C VAL A 21 4.37 -30.79 -5.85
N ARG A 22 4.64 -31.93 -5.21
CA ARG A 22 4.83 -33.19 -5.93
C ARG A 22 3.47 -33.83 -6.19
N ASP A 23 3.06 -33.85 -7.45
CA ASP A 23 1.89 -34.57 -7.92
C ASP A 23 2.24 -36.05 -8.10
N VAL A 24 1.80 -36.87 -7.15
CA VAL A 24 2.02 -38.32 -7.17
C VAL A 24 1.19 -39.04 -8.23
N SER A 25 0.19 -38.38 -8.84
CA SER A 25 -0.66 -38.96 -9.89
C SER A 25 -0.07 -38.82 -11.30
N ASP A 26 0.89 -37.92 -11.51
CA ASP A 26 1.62 -37.72 -12.77
C ASP A 26 3.12 -38.01 -12.59
N PRO A 27 3.51 -39.30 -12.55
CA PRO A 27 4.91 -39.67 -12.34
C PRO A 27 5.85 -39.27 -13.49
N ALA A 28 5.33 -38.91 -14.67
CA ALA A 28 6.14 -38.42 -15.78
C ALA A 28 6.53 -36.94 -15.62
N LYS A 29 5.70 -36.15 -14.94
CA LYS A 29 5.96 -34.73 -14.64
C LYS A 29 5.50 -34.38 -13.21
N PRO A 30 6.17 -34.95 -12.19
CA PRO A 30 5.67 -34.92 -10.81
C PRO A 30 5.80 -33.53 -10.17
N ASP A 31 6.71 -32.68 -10.63
CA ASP A 31 6.92 -31.37 -10.02
C ASP A 31 5.95 -30.34 -10.61
N LYS A 32 4.98 -29.92 -9.80
CA LYS A 32 4.01 -28.86 -10.13
C LYS A 32 4.25 -27.64 -9.25
N LYS A 33 3.74 -26.50 -9.70
CA LYS A 33 3.71 -25.26 -8.91
C LYS A 33 2.25 -24.88 -8.66
N ALA A 34 1.90 -24.66 -7.41
CA ALA A 34 0.63 -24.08 -7.01
C ALA A 34 0.87 -22.65 -6.52
N PRO A 35 0.04 -21.67 -6.92
CA PRO A 35 0.12 -20.35 -6.30
C PRO A 35 -0.29 -20.46 -4.84
N SER A 36 0.35 -19.65 -3.97
CA SER A 36 0.05 -19.64 -2.53
C SER A 36 -1.43 -19.44 -2.20
N SER A 37 -2.19 -18.81 -3.09
CA SER A 37 -3.64 -18.65 -3.00
C SER A 37 -4.44 -19.95 -2.96
N LYS A 38 -3.92 -21.07 -3.51
CA LYS A 38 -4.61 -22.38 -3.51
C LYS A 38 -4.54 -23.12 -2.19
N VAL A 39 -3.64 -22.72 -1.30
CA VAL A 39 -3.42 -23.37 0.01
C VAL A 39 -4.04 -22.55 1.14
N ARG A 40 -4.51 -21.33 0.83
CA ARG A 40 -5.23 -20.49 1.78
C ARG A 40 -6.64 -21.03 2.03
N PRO A 41 -7.10 -21.09 3.28
CA PRO A 41 -8.49 -21.37 3.59
C PRO A 41 -9.41 -20.37 2.88
N ALA A 42 -10.53 -20.86 2.32
CA ALA A 42 -11.51 -20.00 1.70
C ALA A 42 -12.01 -18.94 2.69
N GLY A 43 -11.88 -17.66 2.34
CA GLY A 43 -12.29 -16.54 3.19
C GLY A 43 -11.20 -15.98 4.11
N ALA A 44 -9.99 -16.55 4.14
CA ALA A 44 -8.86 -15.96 4.86
C ALA A 44 -8.44 -14.64 4.18
N ARG A 45 -8.55 -13.52 4.91
CA ARG A 45 -8.07 -12.20 4.45
C ARG A 45 -6.65 -11.98 4.95
N ILE A 46 -5.70 -11.72 4.06
CA ILE A 46 -4.35 -11.32 4.48
C ILE A 46 -4.26 -9.81 4.51
N THR A 47 -4.13 -9.26 5.72
CA THR A 47 -3.85 -7.83 5.87
C THR A 47 -2.35 -7.61 5.86
N ASN A 48 -1.82 -6.88 4.88
CA ASN A 48 -0.41 -6.51 4.87
C ASN A 48 -0.28 -5.00 5.01
N HIS A 49 0.78 -4.57 5.69
CA HIS A 49 1.11 -3.17 5.89
C HIS A 49 2.35 -2.81 5.08
N PHE A 50 2.24 -1.79 4.24
CA PHE A 50 3.32 -1.31 3.40
C PHE A 50 3.68 0.12 3.75
N ARG A 51 4.97 0.38 3.82
CA ARG A 51 5.50 1.74 3.97
C ARG A 51 5.83 2.30 2.60
N PHE A 52 5.21 3.42 2.25
CA PHE A 52 5.51 4.20 1.06
C PHE A 52 6.09 5.55 1.48
N ALA A 53 7.15 5.98 0.83
CA ALA A 53 7.69 7.32 0.98
C ALA A 53 7.71 8.00 -0.39
N GLY A 54 7.38 9.28 -0.43
CA GLY A 54 7.34 10.02 -1.67
C GLY A 54 7.08 11.50 -1.45
N ASN A 55 6.68 12.19 -2.52
CA ASN A 55 6.33 13.60 -2.48
C ASN A 55 4.91 13.80 -3.02
N VAL A 56 4.19 14.73 -2.41
CA VAL A 56 2.89 15.22 -2.91
C VAL A 56 3.04 16.67 -3.32
N ALA A 57 2.49 17.01 -4.49
CA ALA A 57 2.47 18.37 -4.99
C ALA A 57 1.24 19.11 -4.41
N ILE A 58 1.49 20.19 -3.69
CA ILE A 58 0.46 21.13 -3.25
C ILE A 58 0.43 22.27 -4.26
N ALA A 59 -0.72 22.49 -4.89
CA ALA A 59 -0.90 23.59 -5.84
C ALA A 59 -0.78 24.96 -5.15
N ALA A 60 -0.61 26.02 -5.95
CA ALA A 60 -0.70 27.38 -5.44
C ALA A 60 -2.10 27.64 -4.85
N LEU A 61 -2.13 28.29 -3.69
CA LEU A 61 -3.33 28.48 -2.88
C LEU A 61 -3.44 29.93 -2.42
N ALA A 62 -4.54 30.61 -2.72
CA ALA A 62 -4.83 31.89 -2.09
C ALA A 62 -5.04 31.74 -0.57
N ALA A 63 -5.01 32.85 0.15
CA ALA A 63 -5.25 32.90 1.60
C ALA A 63 -6.60 32.26 1.98
N GLY A 64 -6.62 31.40 2.99
CA GLY A 64 -7.83 30.74 3.50
C GLY A 64 -8.43 29.64 2.60
N VAL A 65 -7.88 29.43 1.39
CA VAL A 65 -8.41 28.48 0.40
C VAL A 65 -7.93 27.05 0.68
N GLU A 66 -8.77 26.09 0.31
CA GLU A 66 -8.54 24.66 0.41
C GLU A 66 -8.30 24.04 -0.96
N VAL A 67 -7.49 22.97 -1.02
CA VAL A 67 -7.29 22.18 -2.24
C VAL A 67 -7.06 20.71 -1.90
N ASP A 68 -7.45 19.83 -2.81
CA ASP A 68 -7.10 18.42 -2.75
C ASP A 68 -5.86 18.15 -3.59
N ALA A 69 -4.91 17.41 -3.03
CA ALA A 69 -3.85 16.75 -3.79
C ALA A 69 -4.05 15.24 -3.74
N THR A 70 -3.64 14.56 -4.81
CA THR A 70 -3.75 13.12 -4.92
C THR A 70 -2.39 12.44 -4.98
N VAL A 71 -2.30 11.27 -4.38
CA VAL A 71 -1.14 10.38 -4.44
C VAL A 71 -1.63 9.00 -4.88
N THR A 72 -1.04 8.47 -5.95
CA THR A 72 -1.33 7.11 -6.42
C THR A 72 -0.28 6.16 -5.85
N VAL A 73 -0.74 5.11 -5.18
CA VAL A 73 0.08 4.00 -4.70
C VAL A 73 -0.16 2.81 -5.63
N THR A 74 0.55 2.81 -6.75
CA THR A 74 0.35 1.83 -7.82
C THR A 74 0.47 0.40 -7.30
N GLY A 75 -0.49 -0.46 -7.65
CA GLY A 75 -0.50 -1.89 -7.30
C GLY A 75 -1.11 -2.22 -5.93
N ALA A 76 -1.68 -1.25 -5.21
CA ALA A 76 -2.34 -1.48 -3.93
C ALA A 76 -3.86 -1.25 -4.02
N VAL A 77 -4.67 -2.19 -3.53
CA VAL A 77 -6.05 -1.92 -3.13
C VAL A 77 -6.02 -1.43 -1.68
N ILE A 78 -6.10 -0.12 -1.50
CA ILE A 78 -5.99 0.57 -0.23
C ILE A 78 -7.31 0.46 0.52
N ARG A 79 -7.30 -0.17 1.70
CA ARG A 79 -8.45 -0.13 2.63
C ARG A 79 -8.29 0.93 3.69
N HIS A 80 -7.07 1.04 4.23
CA HIS A 80 -6.71 2.06 5.20
C HIS A 80 -5.32 2.59 4.88
N ALA A 81 -5.11 3.88 5.14
CA ALA A 81 -3.80 4.50 5.07
C ALA A 81 -3.65 5.50 6.21
N SER A 82 -2.50 5.48 6.90
CA SER A 82 -2.08 6.55 7.80
C SER A 82 -0.93 7.32 7.17
N PHE A 83 -0.85 8.61 7.49
CA PHE A 83 0.10 9.53 6.88
C PHE A 83 0.87 10.29 7.94
N ASP A 84 2.18 10.32 7.73
CA ASP A 84 3.05 11.32 8.31
C ASP A 84 3.46 12.28 7.19
N ILE A 85 2.96 13.51 7.29
CA ILE A 85 3.27 14.59 6.36
C ILE A 85 3.59 15.82 7.18
N GLN A 86 4.68 16.50 6.82
CA GLN A 86 5.12 17.72 7.46
C GLN A 86 4.99 18.86 6.44
N PRO A 87 3.78 19.41 6.24
CA PRO A 87 3.60 20.54 5.34
C PRO A 87 4.32 21.78 5.89
N PRO A 88 4.61 22.78 5.04
CA PRO A 88 5.09 24.08 5.51
C PRO A 88 4.15 24.66 6.58
N ALA A 89 4.68 25.43 7.53
CA ALA A 89 3.93 25.96 8.67
C ALA A 89 2.66 26.77 8.29
N SER A 90 2.61 27.29 7.06
CA SER A 90 1.47 28.02 6.51
C SER A 90 0.34 27.14 5.96
N ILE A 91 0.53 25.82 5.90
CA ILE A 91 -0.40 24.86 5.32
C ILE A 91 -0.86 23.86 6.38
N ALA A 92 -2.18 23.73 6.55
CA ALA A 92 -2.78 22.68 7.36
C ALA A 92 -3.22 21.50 6.50
N VAL A 93 -3.15 20.29 7.06
CA VAL A 93 -3.81 19.10 6.52
C VAL A 93 -5.14 18.94 7.23
N LEU A 94 -6.24 19.01 6.49
CA LEU A 94 -7.59 18.91 7.06
C LEU A 94 -8.12 17.49 7.08
N SER A 95 -7.80 16.70 6.06
CA SER A 95 -8.25 15.32 5.96
C SER A 95 -7.37 14.53 5.01
N THR A 96 -7.24 13.23 5.28
CA THR A 96 -6.69 12.28 4.31
C THR A 96 -7.64 11.11 4.17
N ARG A 97 -7.96 10.75 2.92
CA ARG A 97 -8.88 9.64 2.62
C ARG A 97 -8.43 8.83 1.42
N VAL A 98 -8.90 7.60 1.35
CA VAL A 98 -8.85 6.79 0.13
C VAL A 98 -9.92 7.31 -0.83
N SER A 99 -9.53 7.78 -2.01
CA SER A 99 -10.47 8.31 -3.01
C SER A 99 -10.77 7.32 -4.15
N ALA A 100 -9.83 6.43 -4.45
CA ALA A 100 -10.01 5.29 -5.34
C ALA A 100 -9.18 4.10 -4.85
N ASN A 101 -9.34 2.93 -5.47
CA ASN A 101 -8.70 1.68 -5.01
C ASN A 101 -7.20 1.84 -4.74
N ASP A 102 -6.48 2.63 -5.53
CA ASP A 102 -5.03 2.86 -5.43
C ASP A 102 -4.66 4.32 -5.16
N THR A 103 -5.65 5.18 -4.90
CA THR A 103 -5.44 6.62 -4.85
C THR A 103 -5.90 7.20 -3.53
N LEU A 104 -5.04 8.06 -2.98
CA LEU A 104 -5.24 8.78 -1.75
C LEU A 104 -5.46 10.26 -2.08
N SER A 105 -6.39 10.90 -1.36
CA SER A 105 -6.70 12.32 -1.46
C SER A 105 -6.38 12.98 -0.13
N ILE A 106 -5.56 14.02 -0.16
CA ILE A 106 -5.15 14.82 1.00
C ILE A 106 -5.69 16.23 0.78
N ARG A 107 -6.46 16.73 1.75
CA ARG A 107 -6.99 18.10 1.71
C ARG A 107 -6.09 19.03 2.50
N PHE A 108 -5.61 20.07 1.82
CA PHE A 108 -4.79 21.12 2.39
C PHE A 108 -5.56 22.43 2.51
N ARG A 109 -5.17 23.26 3.48
CA ARG A 109 -5.65 24.64 3.63
C ARG A 109 -4.50 25.60 3.84
N ASN A 110 -4.52 26.73 3.15
CA ASN A 110 -3.64 27.85 3.47
C ASN A 110 -4.16 28.59 4.70
N LEU A 111 -3.35 28.61 5.76
CA LEU A 111 -3.66 29.23 7.05
C LEU A 111 -3.43 30.74 7.09
N HIS A 112 -2.75 31.31 6.10
CA HIS A 112 -2.58 32.76 6.05
C HIS A 112 -3.91 33.46 5.83
N ALA A 113 -4.10 34.58 6.52
CA ALA A 113 -5.25 35.46 6.36
C ALA A 113 -5.16 36.33 5.08
N SER A 114 -3.95 36.62 4.59
CA SER A 114 -3.74 37.59 3.50
C SER A 114 -2.67 37.20 2.47
N SER A 115 -1.90 36.12 2.70
CA SER A 115 -0.79 35.73 1.82
C SER A 115 -1.10 34.43 1.07
N ALA A 116 -0.83 34.42 -0.23
CA ALA A 116 -0.92 33.19 -1.02
C ALA A 116 0.28 32.27 -0.76
N TYR A 117 0.04 30.97 -0.81
CA TYR A 117 1.07 29.95 -0.90
C TYR A 117 1.39 29.67 -2.36
N ALA A 118 2.68 29.67 -2.71
CA ALA A 118 3.14 29.57 -4.10
C ALA A 118 3.01 28.15 -4.69
N GLY A 119 2.70 27.15 -3.87
CA GLY A 119 2.77 25.74 -4.27
C GLY A 119 4.14 25.13 -3.97
N GLY A 120 4.21 23.80 -3.99
CA GLY A 120 5.45 23.08 -3.74
C GLY A 120 5.25 21.59 -3.49
N ASN A 121 6.37 20.87 -3.40
CA ASN A 121 6.37 19.45 -3.08
C ASN A 121 6.65 19.24 -1.59
N VAL A 122 5.85 18.39 -0.95
CA VAL A 122 6.00 18.00 0.45
C VAL A 122 6.27 16.52 0.53
N ALA A 123 7.31 16.14 1.29
CA ALA A 123 7.60 14.73 1.54
C ALA A 123 6.52 14.13 2.45
N TYR A 124 6.15 12.89 2.17
CA TYR A 124 5.24 12.13 3.02
C TYR A 124 5.77 10.71 3.23
N VAL A 125 5.35 10.11 4.34
CA VAL A 125 5.41 8.68 4.57
C VAL A 125 3.99 8.19 4.81
N ALA A 126 3.54 7.22 4.01
CA ALA A 126 2.25 6.58 4.15
C ALA A 126 2.42 5.12 4.59
N LEU A 127 1.68 4.70 5.60
CA LEU A 127 1.51 3.29 5.94
C LEU A 127 0.16 2.83 5.37
N VAL A 128 0.21 1.94 4.38
CA VAL A 128 -0.95 1.47 3.64
C VAL A 128 -1.27 0.03 4.02
N SER A 129 -2.51 -0.21 4.45
CA SER A 129 -3.03 -1.54 4.73
C SER A 129 -3.77 -2.08 3.51
N ARG A 130 -3.26 -3.16 2.91
CA ARG A 130 -3.99 -3.98 1.94
C ARG A 130 -4.72 -5.11 2.65
N SER A 131 -5.90 -5.50 2.20
CA SER A 131 -6.46 -6.82 2.51
C SER A 131 -6.96 -7.47 1.22
N VAL A 132 -6.37 -8.63 0.89
CA VAL A 132 -6.73 -9.49 -0.25
C VAL A 132 -7.44 -10.74 0.27
#